data_AF-A0A963Q2Q6-F1
#
_entry.id   AF-A0A963Q2Q6-F1
#
_cell.length_a   1.000
_cell.length_b   1.000
_cell.length_c   1.000
_cell.angle_alpha   90.00
_cell.angle_beta   90.00
_cell.angle_gamma   90.00
#
_symmetry.space_group_name_H-M   'P 1'
#
loop_
_entity.id
_entity.type
_entity.pdbx_description
1 polymer ?
#
loop_
_entity_poly.entity_id
_entity_poly.type
_entity_poly.pdbx_seq_one_letter_code
_entity_poly.pdbx_strand_id
1 'polypeptide(L)'
;MDATLSYGIPRINRSGLLLEGIALWGELKKVMTYEEVRDRALAYCDWAVSMGLLAIRSHVDTCDDRLLGVDALLEVKKSVAPYIDLQLVAFPQDGLYRDPTARENTIRALDKGVDVVGGIPHFERTMADGTRSVTELCEIAAERGLMVDLHCDESDDPHSRHIEQLAYEAKRLGLQGRANGSHLTSMHSMDNY
;
A
#
# COMPACT_ATOMS: atom_id res chain seq x y z
N MET A 1 0.25 0.88 -8.15
CA MET A 1 0.42 1.07 -9.62
C MET A 1 0.64 -0.25 -10.34
N ASP A 2 1.03 -1.28 -9.62
CA ASP A 2 0.97 -2.70 -9.98
C ASP A 2 -0.39 -3.13 -10.58
N ALA A 3 -1.48 -2.53 -10.12
CA ALA A 3 -2.83 -2.72 -10.69
C ALA A 3 -3.30 -1.59 -11.64
N THR A 4 -2.47 -0.60 -12.01
CA THR A 4 -2.95 0.52 -12.84
C THR A 4 -3.34 0.05 -14.24
N LEU A 5 -4.37 0.66 -14.84
CA LEU A 5 -4.83 0.33 -16.20
C LEU A 5 -5.14 -1.17 -16.43
N SER A 6 -5.56 -1.91 -15.40
CA SER A 6 -5.88 -3.34 -15.48
C SER A 6 -7.39 -3.62 -15.59
N TYR A 7 -8.22 -2.61 -15.86
CA TYR A 7 -9.68 -2.76 -15.88
C TYR A 7 -10.12 -3.90 -16.81
N GLY A 8 -10.92 -4.82 -16.25
CA GLY A 8 -11.41 -6.00 -16.96
C GLY A 8 -10.47 -7.20 -16.93
N ILE A 9 -9.32 -7.12 -16.26
CA ILE A 9 -8.34 -8.20 -16.15
C ILE A 9 -8.19 -8.59 -14.66
N PRO A 10 -8.47 -9.85 -14.27
CA PRO A 10 -8.94 -10.97 -15.08
C PRO A 10 -10.45 -10.89 -15.42
N ARG A 11 -11.21 -10.06 -14.71
CA ARG A 11 -12.64 -9.79 -14.95
C ARG A 11 -13.03 -8.47 -14.26
N ILE A 12 -14.22 -7.97 -14.55
CA ILE A 12 -14.74 -6.71 -13.98
C ILE A 12 -15.17 -6.91 -12.52
N ASN A 13 -14.86 -5.96 -11.64
CA ASN A 13 -15.45 -5.84 -10.29
C ASN A 13 -16.93 -5.46 -10.42
N ARG A 14 -17.82 -6.46 -10.30
CA ARG A 14 -19.26 -6.27 -10.57
C ARG A 14 -20.00 -5.58 -9.43
N SER A 15 -19.62 -5.88 -8.19
CA SER A 15 -20.23 -5.28 -7.00
C SER A 15 -19.72 -3.87 -6.72
N GLY A 16 -18.51 -3.53 -7.19
CA GLY A 16 -17.84 -2.28 -6.86
C GLY A 16 -17.33 -2.23 -5.42
N LEU A 17 -17.33 -3.36 -4.70
CA LEU A 17 -16.89 -3.43 -3.29
C LEU A 17 -15.39 -3.72 -3.18
N LEU A 18 -14.79 -3.28 -2.07
CA LEU A 18 -13.38 -3.53 -1.73
C LEU A 18 -13.05 -5.03 -1.71
N LEU A 19 -13.88 -5.84 -1.06
CA LEU A 19 -13.62 -7.28 -0.90
C LEU A 19 -13.61 -8.04 -2.24
N GLU A 20 -14.46 -7.65 -3.19
CA GLU A 20 -14.38 -8.21 -4.55
C GLU A 20 -13.10 -7.75 -5.25
N GLY A 21 -12.70 -6.49 -5.07
CA GLY A 21 -11.43 -5.95 -5.56
C GLY A 21 -10.21 -6.73 -5.06
N ILE A 22 -10.14 -7.03 -3.76
CA ILE A 22 -9.07 -7.84 -3.15
C ILE A 22 -9.07 -9.25 -3.73
N ALA A 23 -10.24 -9.88 -3.89
CA ALA A 23 -10.34 -11.20 -4.49
C ALA A 23 -9.86 -11.21 -5.95
N LEU A 24 -10.24 -10.20 -6.74
CA LEU A 24 -9.79 -10.00 -8.13
C LEU A 24 -8.29 -9.79 -8.22
N TRP A 25 -7.73 -9.00 -7.31
CA TRP A 25 -6.30 -8.80 -7.22
C TRP A 25 -5.58 -10.12 -6.92
N GLY A 26 -6.10 -10.93 -6.00
CA GLY A 26 -5.60 -12.28 -5.73
C GLY A 26 -5.65 -13.22 -6.94
N GLU A 27 -6.62 -13.06 -7.84
CA GLU A 27 -6.66 -13.76 -9.13
C GLU A 27 -5.60 -13.21 -10.11
N LEU A 28 -5.50 -11.87 -10.23
CA LEU A 28 -4.56 -11.19 -11.13
C LEU A 28 -3.09 -11.51 -10.80
N LYS A 29 -2.74 -11.51 -9.51
CA LYS A 29 -1.38 -11.83 -9.03
C LYS A 29 -0.83 -13.14 -9.60
N LYS A 30 -1.70 -14.13 -9.82
CA LYS A 30 -1.29 -15.46 -10.32
C LYS A 30 -0.88 -15.45 -11.78
N VAL A 31 -1.41 -14.51 -12.57
CA VAL A 31 -1.25 -14.49 -14.03
C VAL A 31 -0.48 -13.29 -14.54
N MET A 32 -0.32 -12.24 -13.73
CA MET A 32 0.41 -11.03 -14.14
C MET A 32 1.89 -11.32 -14.42
N THR A 33 2.42 -10.63 -15.42
CA THR A 33 3.84 -10.67 -15.80
C THR A 33 4.55 -9.37 -15.48
N TYR A 34 5.89 -9.42 -15.44
CA TYR A 34 6.74 -8.28 -15.16
C TYR A 34 6.53 -7.16 -16.20
N GLU A 35 6.54 -7.54 -17.48
CA GLU A 35 6.39 -6.66 -18.62
C GLU A 35 5.02 -5.98 -18.61
N GLU A 36 3.94 -6.71 -18.34
CA GLU A 36 2.60 -6.13 -18.27
C GLU A 36 2.46 -5.10 -17.15
N VAL A 37 3.06 -5.35 -15.98
CA VAL A 37 3.05 -4.38 -14.86
C VAL A 37 3.84 -3.13 -15.26
N ARG A 38 5.06 -3.31 -15.78
CA ARG A 38 5.92 -2.21 -16.20
C ARG A 38 5.25 -1.35 -17.28
N ASP A 39 4.73 -1.98 -18.34
CA ASP A 39 4.20 -1.27 -19.51
C ASP A 39 2.93 -0.48 -19.16
N ARG A 40 2.04 -1.06 -18.32
CA ARG A 40 0.87 -0.33 -17.79
C ARG A 40 1.26 0.85 -16.91
N ALA A 41 2.27 0.65 -16.05
CA ALA A 41 2.76 1.71 -15.17
C ALA A 41 3.41 2.86 -15.95
N LEU A 42 4.22 2.57 -16.97
CA LEU A 42 4.80 3.59 -17.87
C LEU A 42 3.72 4.35 -18.63
N ALA A 43 2.74 3.63 -19.21
CA ALA A 43 1.63 4.27 -19.91
C ALA A 43 0.84 5.23 -18.99
N TYR A 44 0.62 4.84 -17.73
CA TYR A 44 0.01 5.74 -16.74
C TYR A 44 0.89 6.96 -16.44
N CYS A 45 2.21 6.79 -16.31
CA CYS A 45 3.14 7.90 -16.11
C CYS A 45 3.07 8.92 -17.27
N ASP A 46 3.02 8.45 -18.52
CA ASP A 46 2.86 9.33 -19.69
C ASP A 46 1.56 10.13 -19.63
N TRP A 47 0.45 9.49 -19.24
CA TRP A 47 -0.82 10.17 -19.04
C TRP A 47 -0.74 11.20 -17.91
N ALA A 48 -0.11 10.84 -16.80
CA ALA A 48 0.03 11.70 -15.64
C ALA A 48 0.81 12.99 -15.99
N VAL A 49 1.94 12.86 -16.68
CA VAL A 49 2.75 14.01 -17.14
C VAL A 49 1.98 14.89 -18.11
N SER A 50 1.21 14.30 -19.02
CA SER A 50 0.39 15.07 -19.98
C SER A 50 -0.64 15.98 -19.29
N MET A 51 -1.00 15.65 -18.04
CA MET A 51 -1.93 16.38 -17.20
C MET A 51 -1.23 17.25 -16.13
N GLY A 52 0.10 17.38 -16.18
CA GLY A 52 0.89 18.19 -15.27
C GLY A 52 1.18 17.53 -13.90
N LEU A 53 0.95 16.23 -13.76
CA LEU A 53 1.33 15.49 -12.55
C LEU A 53 2.81 15.13 -12.60
N LEU A 54 3.59 15.71 -11.69
CA LEU A 54 5.05 15.55 -11.61
C LEU A 54 5.50 14.76 -10.36
N ALA A 55 4.60 14.46 -9.43
CA ALA A 55 4.89 13.69 -8.23
C ALA A 55 3.79 12.65 -8.00
N ILE A 56 4.18 11.40 -7.78
CA ILE A 56 3.28 10.27 -7.58
C ILE A 56 3.77 9.46 -6.39
N ARG A 57 2.86 9.12 -5.47
CA ARG A 57 3.07 8.04 -4.49
C ARG A 57 2.18 6.87 -4.86
N SER A 58 2.79 5.70 -5.03
CA SER A 58 2.07 4.48 -5.38
C SER A 58 2.32 3.38 -4.37
N HIS A 59 1.24 2.75 -3.92
CA HIS A 59 1.31 1.49 -3.21
C HIS A 59 1.67 0.35 -4.18
N VAL A 60 2.44 -0.62 -3.68
CA VAL A 60 2.79 -1.86 -4.38
C VAL A 60 2.64 -3.04 -3.44
N ASP A 61 1.88 -4.05 -3.87
CA ASP A 61 1.60 -5.22 -3.06
C ASP A 61 2.88 -6.03 -2.78
N THR A 62 3.08 -6.40 -1.51
CA THR A 62 4.16 -7.26 -1.02
C THR A 62 3.69 -8.67 -0.65
N CYS A 63 2.41 -9.00 -0.82
CA CYS A 63 1.83 -10.32 -0.54
C CYS A 63 2.00 -11.32 -1.72
N ASP A 64 3.11 -11.22 -2.45
CA ASP A 64 3.58 -12.19 -3.44
C ASP A 64 5.08 -12.42 -3.22
N ASP A 65 5.49 -13.65 -2.87
CA ASP A 65 6.87 -14.01 -2.52
C ASP A 65 7.89 -13.68 -3.62
N ARG A 66 7.42 -13.62 -4.88
CA ARG A 66 8.23 -13.23 -6.05
C ARG A 66 8.60 -11.75 -6.02
N LEU A 67 7.80 -10.91 -5.35
CA LEU A 67 7.92 -9.45 -5.35
C LEU A 67 7.97 -8.84 -6.77
N LEU A 68 7.30 -9.48 -7.72
CA LEU A 68 7.33 -9.11 -9.14
C LEU A 68 6.85 -7.67 -9.37
N GLY A 69 5.77 -7.26 -8.70
CA GLY A 69 5.27 -5.88 -8.78
C GLY A 69 6.27 -4.86 -8.24
N VAL A 70 6.97 -5.19 -7.16
CA VAL A 70 8.01 -4.34 -6.57
C VAL A 70 9.17 -4.17 -7.55
N ASP A 71 9.68 -5.26 -8.10
CA ASP A 71 10.80 -5.22 -9.04
C ASP A 71 10.45 -4.46 -10.33
N ALA A 72 9.23 -4.62 -10.85
CA ALA A 72 8.75 -3.88 -12.01
C ALA A 72 8.64 -2.38 -11.74
N LEU A 73 8.04 -1.99 -10.61
CA LEU A 73 7.85 -0.58 -10.30
C LEU A 73 9.14 0.13 -9.88
N LEU A 74 10.12 -0.58 -9.33
CA LEU A 74 11.45 -0.03 -9.09
C LEU A 74 12.19 0.28 -10.41
N GLU A 75 11.99 -0.53 -11.46
CA GLU A 75 12.47 -0.19 -12.81
C GLU A 75 11.74 1.04 -13.36
N VAL A 76 10.40 1.06 -13.28
CA VAL A 76 9.60 2.22 -13.72
C VAL A 76 10.06 3.50 -13.03
N LYS A 77 10.26 3.48 -11.72
CA LYS A 77 10.78 4.61 -10.94
C LYS A 77 12.08 5.16 -11.51
N LYS A 78 13.02 4.29 -11.90
CA LYS A 78 14.29 4.71 -12.52
C LYS A 78 14.05 5.33 -13.90
N SER A 79 13.17 4.75 -14.70
CA SER A 79 12.86 5.20 -16.06
C SER A 79 12.17 6.57 -16.10
N VAL A 80 11.30 6.87 -15.13
CA VAL A 80 10.52 8.12 -15.09
C VAL A 80 11.17 9.23 -14.27
N ALA A 81 12.24 8.93 -13.52
CA ALA A 81 12.95 9.88 -12.65
C ALA A 81 13.31 11.25 -13.30
N PRO A 82 13.58 11.36 -14.61
CA PRO A 82 13.85 12.67 -15.22
C PRO A 82 12.65 13.64 -15.23
N TYR A 83 11.42 13.15 -15.02
CA TYR A 83 10.20 13.96 -15.17
C TYR A 83 9.08 13.65 -14.16
N ILE A 84 9.15 12.56 -13.39
CA ILE A 84 8.26 12.25 -12.27
C ILE A 84 9.07 11.87 -11.03
N ASP A 85 8.72 12.50 -9.90
CA ASP A 85 9.09 12.05 -8.56
C ASP A 85 8.16 10.90 -8.12
N LEU A 86 8.58 9.65 -8.35
CA LEU A 86 7.81 8.46 -7.98
C LEU A 86 8.27 7.88 -6.63
N GLN A 87 7.39 7.88 -5.63
CA GLN A 87 7.55 7.18 -4.37
C GLN A 87 6.78 5.86 -4.37
N LEU A 88 7.40 4.80 -3.87
CA LEU A 88 6.77 3.49 -3.71
C LEU A 88 6.51 3.19 -2.23
N VAL A 89 5.34 2.62 -1.94
CA VAL A 89 4.94 2.17 -0.60
C VAL A 89 4.89 0.64 -0.57
N ALA A 90 5.66 0.02 0.32
CA ALA A 90 5.67 -1.43 0.52
C ALA A 90 4.39 -1.83 1.26
N PHE A 91 3.42 -2.38 0.53
CA PHE A 91 2.06 -2.52 1.01
C PHE A 91 1.65 -3.99 1.16
N PRO A 92 1.55 -4.52 2.39
CA PRO A 92 1.06 -5.88 2.62
C PRO A 92 -0.48 -5.93 2.46
N GLN A 93 -0.97 -6.00 1.22
CA GLN A 93 -2.41 -5.92 0.86
C GLN A 93 -3.27 -6.96 1.58
N ASP A 94 -2.75 -8.17 1.78
CA ASP A 94 -3.47 -9.28 2.42
C ASP A 94 -3.29 -9.31 3.95
N GLY A 95 -2.71 -8.24 4.53
CA GLY A 95 -2.44 -8.06 5.96
C GLY A 95 -1.05 -8.54 6.37
N LEU A 96 -0.38 -7.79 7.25
CA LEU A 96 0.98 -8.03 7.71
C LEU A 96 1.09 -9.34 8.51
N TYR A 97 0.09 -9.64 9.35
CA TYR A 97 0.03 -10.87 10.14
C TYR A 97 -1.00 -11.88 9.63
N ARG A 98 -1.95 -11.42 8.83
CA ARG A 98 -2.98 -12.27 8.22
C ARG A 98 -2.40 -13.21 7.15
N ASP A 99 -1.49 -12.72 6.32
CA ASP A 99 -0.75 -13.53 5.37
C ASP A 99 0.61 -13.97 5.96
N PRO A 100 0.97 -15.26 5.87
CA PRO A 100 2.13 -15.81 6.58
C PRO A 100 3.48 -15.28 6.07
N THR A 101 3.58 -14.80 4.83
CA THR A 101 4.85 -14.32 4.24
C THR A 101 4.90 -12.80 4.08
N ALA A 102 3.76 -12.10 4.18
CA ALA A 102 3.65 -10.66 4.01
C ALA A 102 4.64 -9.84 4.85
N ARG A 103 4.84 -10.19 6.13
CA ARG A 103 5.81 -9.49 6.99
C ARG A 103 7.23 -9.55 6.43
N GLU A 104 7.71 -10.75 6.11
CA GLU A 104 9.06 -10.95 5.57
C GLU A 104 9.20 -10.32 4.18
N ASN A 105 8.18 -10.43 3.34
CA ASN A 105 8.16 -9.82 2.02
C ASN A 105 8.14 -8.29 2.07
N THR A 106 7.46 -7.69 3.05
CA THR A 106 7.49 -6.24 3.28
C THR A 106 8.89 -5.78 3.62
N ILE A 107 9.59 -6.49 4.52
CA ILE A 107 11.00 -6.22 4.85
C ILE A 107 11.89 -6.35 3.60
N ARG A 108 11.74 -7.44 2.83
CA ARG A 108 12.49 -7.66 1.58
C ARG A 108 12.22 -6.56 0.53
N ALA A 109 10.99 -6.06 0.43
CA ALA A 109 10.64 -4.97 -0.47
C ALA A 109 11.30 -3.65 -0.05
N LEU A 110 11.33 -3.35 1.25
CA LEU A 110 12.05 -2.20 1.79
C LEU A 110 13.57 -2.33 1.55
N ASP A 111 14.14 -3.53 1.72
CA ASP A 111 15.57 -3.80 1.45
C ASP A 111 15.93 -3.62 -0.03
N LYS A 112 14.97 -3.82 -0.96
CA LYS A 112 15.12 -3.54 -2.39
C LYS A 112 15.10 -2.05 -2.74
N GLY A 113 14.72 -1.17 -1.81
CA GLY A 113 14.73 0.29 -1.99
C GLY A 113 13.35 0.92 -2.21
N VAL A 114 12.27 0.28 -1.73
CA VAL A 114 10.96 0.91 -1.61
C VAL A 114 11.00 2.00 -0.51
N ASP A 115 10.40 3.17 -0.77
CA ASP A 115 10.64 4.41 -0.01
C ASP A 115 9.84 4.53 1.29
N VAL A 116 8.67 3.91 1.34
CA VAL A 116 7.65 4.13 2.38
C VAL A 116 7.14 2.79 2.90
N VAL A 117 6.95 2.72 4.21
CA VAL A 117 6.34 1.56 4.88
C VAL A 117 4.81 1.68 4.81
N GLY A 118 4.15 0.67 4.26
CA GLY A 118 2.69 0.61 4.17
C GLY A 118 2.06 -0.45 5.07
N GLY A 119 0.73 -0.48 5.11
CA GLY A 119 -0.03 -1.46 5.89
C GLY A 119 -1.53 -1.29 5.75
N ILE A 120 -2.28 -2.30 6.23
CA ILE A 120 -3.74 -2.39 6.11
C ILE A 120 -4.37 -2.93 7.42
N PRO A 121 -4.23 -2.21 8.55
CA PRO A 121 -4.53 -2.78 9.88
C PRO A 121 -6.00 -3.20 10.05
N HIS A 122 -6.95 -2.48 9.45
CA HIS A 122 -8.37 -2.85 9.47
C HIS A 122 -8.70 -4.20 8.78
N PHE A 123 -7.80 -4.72 7.95
CA PHE A 123 -7.96 -5.99 7.25
C PHE A 123 -7.28 -7.18 7.95
N GLU A 124 -6.56 -6.92 9.06
CA GLU A 124 -6.06 -7.98 9.93
C GLU A 124 -7.20 -8.81 10.53
N ARG A 125 -6.89 -10.03 10.99
CA ARG A 125 -7.93 -10.94 11.52
C ARG A 125 -8.58 -10.46 12.81
N THR A 126 -7.87 -9.66 13.59
CA THR A 126 -8.33 -9.15 14.89
C THR A 126 -7.92 -7.70 15.08
N MET A 127 -8.69 -6.93 15.85
CA MET A 127 -8.32 -5.56 16.24
C MET A 127 -6.95 -5.50 16.95
N ALA A 128 -6.62 -6.53 17.73
CA ALA A 128 -5.32 -6.62 18.40
C ALA A 128 -4.18 -6.79 17.41
N ASP A 129 -4.35 -7.62 16.38
CA ASP A 129 -3.35 -7.78 15.31
C ASP A 129 -3.25 -6.51 14.44
N GLY A 130 -4.38 -5.83 14.17
CA GLY A 130 -4.39 -4.52 13.50
C GLY A 130 -3.61 -3.45 14.29
N THR A 131 -3.83 -3.36 15.59
CA THR A 131 -3.09 -2.45 16.48
C THR A 131 -1.60 -2.81 16.52
N ARG A 132 -1.29 -4.10 16.61
CA ARG A 132 0.09 -4.60 16.62
C ARG A 132 0.80 -4.29 15.30
N SER A 133 0.11 -4.41 14.16
CA SER A 133 0.72 -4.20 12.85
C SER A 133 1.03 -2.73 12.63
N VAL A 134 0.17 -1.80 13.06
CA VAL A 134 0.49 -0.35 13.06
C VAL A 134 1.77 -0.07 13.85
N THR A 135 1.87 -0.63 15.06
CA THR A 135 3.03 -0.44 15.95
C THR A 135 4.31 -0.91 15.27
N GLU A 136 4.33 -2.15 14.79
CA GLU A 136 5.51 -2.72 14.15
C GLU A 136 5.92 -1.96 12.88
N LEU A 137 4.96 -1.59 12.03
CA LEU A 137 5.25 -0.86 10.80
C LEU A 137 5.84 0.54 11.09
N CYS A 138 5.34 1.21 12.13
CA CYS A 138 5.92 2.49 12.56
C CYS A 138 7.34 2.31 13.12
N GLU A 139 7.58 1.25 13.90
CA GLU A 139 8.93 0.92 14.41
C GLU A 139 9.91 0.65 13.26
N ILE A 140 9.51 -0.16 12.28
CA ILE A 140 10.30 -0.43 11.07
C ILE A 140 10.64 0.88 10.34
N ALA A 141 9.66 1.77 10.16
CA ALA A 141 9.89 3.05 9.50
C ALA A 141 10.84 3.94 10.30
N ALA A 142 10.68 4.01 11.62
CA ALA A 142 11.52 4.82 12.49
C ALA A 142 12.98 4.33 12.49
N GLU A 143 13.20 3.02 12.63
CA GLU A 143 14.52 2.39 12.60
C GLU A 143 15.24 2.62 11.27
N ARG A 144 14.49 2.59 10.16
CA ARG A 144 15.04 2.78 8.81
C ARG A 144 15.09 4.24 8.36
N GLY A 145 14.55 5.17 9.16
CA GLY A 145 14.42 6.58 8.78
C GLY A 145 13.43 6.86 7.64
N LEU A 146 12.53 5.92 7.36
CA LEU A 146 11.56 5.98 6.26
C LEU A 146 10.25 6.69 6.66
N MET A 147 9.39 6.92 5.68
CA MET A 147 8.02 7.39 5.89
C MET A 147 7.06 6.21 6.13
N VAL A 148 5.86 6.50 6.63
CA VAL A 148 4.74 5.58 6.81
C VAL A 148 3.53 6.08 6.01
N ASP A 149 2.84 5.18 5.32
CA ASP A 149 1.57 5.45 4.65
C ASP A 149 0.64 4.24 4.73
N LEU A 150 -0.30 4.24 5.68
CA LEU A 150 -1.17 3.09 5.95
C LEU A 150 -2.54 3.29 5.32
N HIS A 151 -3.07 2.26 4.65
CA HIS A 151 -4.51 2.12 4.40
C HIS A 151 -5.21 1.83 5.73
N CYS A 152 -5.41 2.86 6.54
CA CYS A 152 -5.58 2.69 7.98
C CYS A 152 -6.95 2.11 8.32
N ASP A 153 -8.02 2.76 7.89
CA ASP A 153 -9.40 2.39 8.24
C ASP A 153 -10.34 2.52 7.02
N GLU A 154 -10.08 1.74 5.96
CA GLU A 154 -10.89 1.66 4.72
C GLU A 154 -12.11 0.74 4.91
N SER A 155 -12.95 1.11 5.88
CA SER A 155 -14.20 0.43 6.24
C SER A 155 -15.26 1.45 6.62
N ASP A 156 -16.53 1.06 6.61
CA ASP A 156 -17.63 1.86 7.17
C ASP A 156 -17.92 1.49 8.65
N ASP A 157 -17.18 0.54 9.21
CA ASP A 157 -17.30 0.13 10.62
C ASP A 157 -16.80 1.24 11.57
N PRO A 158 -17.66 1.82 12.43
CA PRO A 158 -17.28 2.87 13.38
C PRO A 158 -16.22 2.41 14.40
N HIS A 159 -16.01 1.10 14.58
CA HIS A 159 -15.02 0.55 15.49
C HIS A 159 -13.63 0.37 14.86
N SER A 160 -13.48 0.57 13.54
CA SER A 160 -12.17 0.61 12.89
C SER A 160 -11.46 1.92 13.20
N ARG A 161 -10.70 1.97 14.30
CA ARG A 161 -10.05 3.18 14.85
C ARG A 161 -8.52 3.07 14.90
N HIS A 162 -7.90 2.42 13.92
CA HIS A 162 -6.44 2.23 13.90
C HIS A 162 -5.67 3.54 13.72
N ILE A 163 -6.33 4.58 13.19
CA ILE A 163 -5.78 5.94 13.13
C ILE A 163 -5.32 6.49 14.48
N GLU A 164 -5.99 6.11 15.58
CA GLU A 164 -5.61 6.51 16.93
C GLU A 164 -4.24 5.92 17.31
N GLN A 165 -4.03 4.65 17.00
CA GLN A 165 -2.75 3.97 17.19
C GLN A 165 -1.66 4.59 16.31
N LEU A 166 -1.97 4.87 15.03
CA LEU A 166 -1.00 5.50 14.11
C LEU A 166 -0.58 6.89 14.61
N ALA A 167 -1.51 7.70 15.09
CA ALA A 167 -1.21 9.02 15.64
C ALA A 167 -0.34 8.92 16.91
N TYR A 168 -0.63 7.95 17.80
CA TYR A 168 0.18 7.69 18.99
C TYR A 168 1.60 7.28 18.62
N GLU A 169 1.75 6.29 17.74
CA GLU A 169 3.05 5.77 17.31
C GLU A 169 3.87 6.81 16.57
N ALA A 170 3.24 7.61 15.71
CA ALA A 170 3.90 8.69 15.00
C ALA A 170 4.52 9.72 15.97
N LYS A 171 3.84 10.02 17.07
CA LYS A 171 4.37 10.89 18.13
C LYS A 171 5.46 10.19 18.95
N ARG A 172 5.22 8.94 19.37
CA ARG A 172 6.13 8.15 20.20
C ARG A 172 7.50 7.97 19.54
N LEU A 173 7.50 7.72 18.23
CA LEU A 173 8.69 7.36 17.45
C LEU A 173 9.31 8.54 16.67
N GLY A 174 8.79 9.76 16.81
CA GLY A 174 9.33 10.92 16.09
C GLY A 174 9.10 10.88 14.58
N LEU A 175 7.96 10.33 14.14
CA LEU A 175 7.55 10.25 12.73
C LEU A 175 6.64 11.42 12.32
N GLN A 176 6.53 12.49 13.13
CA GLN A 176 5.74 13.66 12.74
C GLN A 176 6.24 14.23 11.40
N GLY A 177 5.31 14.54 10.50
CA GLY A 177 5.61 14.97 9.13
C GLY A 177 6.04 13.84 8.18
N ARG A 178 6.14 12.59 8.66
CA ARG A 178 6.53 11.40 7.89
C ARG A 178 5.50 10.26 7.97
N ALA A 179 4.39 10.43 8.67
CA ALA A 179 3.32 9.44 8.79
C ALA A 179 2.03 9.93 8.10
N ASN A 180 1.41 9.07 7.31
CA ASN A 180 0.16 9.32 6.61
C ASN A 180 -0.85 8.18 6.88
N GLY A 181 -2.10 8.54 7.12
CA GLY A 181 -3.23 7.63 7.15
C GLY A 181 -4.09 7.84 5.90
N SER A 182 -4.04 6.89 4.97
CA SER A 182 -4.84 6.89 3.75
C SER A 182 -6.26 6.35 4.00
N HIS A 183 -7.21 6.81 3.18
CA HIS A 183 -8.65 6.51 3.19
C HIS A 183 -9.42 7.05 4.39
N LEU A 184 -9.15 6.51 5.59
CA LEU A 184 -9.83 6.88 6.85
C LEU A 184 -11.36 6.95 6.72
N THR A 185 -11.95 6.06 5.91
CA THR A 185 -13.39 6.11 5.63
C THR A 185 -14.19 5.91 6.91
N SER A 186 -13.74 5.07 7.84
CA SER A 186 -14.48 4.84 9.08
C SER A 186 -14.68 6.12 9.91
N MET A 187 -13.86 7.16 9.74
CA MET A 187 -13.99 8.43 10.45
C MET A 187 -15.33 9.12 10.19
N HIS A 188 -16.00 8.87 9.05
CA HIS A 188 -17.35 9.40 8.81
C HIS A 188 -18.43 8.70 9.66
N SER A 189 -18.13 7.48 10.14
CA SER A 189 -19.00 6.64 10.97
C SER A 189 -18.67 6.70 12.47
N MET A 190 -17.45 7.09 12.85
CA MET A 190 -16.99 7.07 14.25
C MET A 190 -17.88 7.92 15.17
N ASP A 191 -18.04 7.45 16.41
CA ASP A 191 -18.63 8.26 17.46
C ASP A 191 -17.68 9.37 17.93
N ASN A 192 -18.26 10.50 18.36
CA ASN A 192 -17.53 11.67 18.83
C ASN A 192 -17.35 11.69 20.37
N TYR A 193 -17.57 10.57 21.06
CA TYR A 193 -17.83 10.55 22.50
C TYR A 193 -17.05 9.48 23.26
#